data_AF-A0A1V1PBD3-F1
#
_entry.id   AF-A0A1V1PBD3-F1
#
_cell.length_a   1.000
_cell.length_b   1.000
_cell.length_c   1.000
_cell.angle_alpha   90.00
_cell.angle_beta   90.00
_cell.angle_gamma   90.00
#
_symmetry.space_group_name_H-M   'P 1'
#
loop_
_entity.id
_entity.type
_entity.pdbx_description
1 polymer ?
#
loop_
_entity_poly.entity_id
_entity_poly.type
_entity_poly.pdbx_seq_one_letter_code
_entity_poly.pdbx_strand_id
1 'polypeptide(L)'
;MKDIVQFEKHSLVTNPPYEDIDIITCRNVIIYFNNVLQTKVFYKFYQALNQKGYLMIGRYEMLHNDARRFFSCINFDNRLYQKKK
;
A
#
# COMPACT_ATOMS: atom_id res chain seq x y z
N MET A 1 18.82 -17.10 0.26
CA MET A 1 17.91 -16.02 -0.23
C MET A 1 16.50 -16.55 -0.49
N LYS A 2 16.32 -17.78 -0.99
CA LYS A 2 14.96 -18.34 -1.19
C LYS A 2 14.19 -18.60 0.12
N ASP A 3 14.89 -18.83 1.22
CA ASP A 3 14.27 -19.16 2.52
C ASP A 3 13.66 -17.96 3.25
N ILE A 4 13.89 -16.74 2.75
CA ILE A 4 13.35 -15.49 3.31
C ILE A 4 12.28 -14.85 2.41
N VAL A 5 11.88 -15.53 1.34
CA VAL A 5 10.89 -15.04 0.38
C VAL A 5 9.81 -16.10 0.18
N GLN A 6 8.58 -15.75 0.55
CA GLN A 6 7.41 -16.56 0.28
C GLN A 6 6.62 -15.94 -0.89
N PHE A 7 6.22 -16.79 -1.84
CA PHE A 7 5.36 -16.41 -2.95
C PHE A 7 3.96 -16.99 -2.75
N GLU A 8 2.93 -16.17 -2.96
CA GLU A 8 1.54 -16.58 -2.85
C GLU A 8 0.70 -15.92 -3.94
N LYS A 9 -0.34 -16.61 -4.41
CA LYS A 9 -1.39 -16.00 -5.22
C LYS A 9 -2.32 -15.19 -4.32
N HIS A 10 -2.17 -13.87 -4.33
CA HIS A 10 -2.96 -12.96 -3.52
C HIS A 10 -3.62 -11.86 -4.36
N SER A 11 -4.94 -11.74 -4.29
CA SER A 11 -5.72 -10.65 -4.90
C SER A 11 -5.89 -9.50 -3.92
N LEU A 12 -5.33 -8.34 -4.28
CA LEU A 12 -5.44 -7.10 -3.50
C LEU A 12 -6.90 -6.68 -3.25
N VAL A 13 -7.83 -7.09 -4.11
CA VAL A 13 -9.24 -6.69 -4.05
C VAL A 13 -10.08 -7.64 -3.20
N THR A 14 -9.89 -8.95 -3.38
CA THR A 14 -10.78 -9.98 -2.82
C THR A 14 -10.23 -10.67 -1.59
N ASN A 15 -8.92 -10.83 -1.46
CA ASN A 15 -8.33 -11.46 -0.28
C ASN A 15 -8.30 -10.48 0.91
N PRO A 16 -8.34 -10.98 2.16
CA PRO A 16 -8.13 -10.15 3.34
C PRO A 16 -6.73 -9.52 3.33
N PRO A 17 -6.52 -8.36 3.99
CA PRO A 17 -5.17 -7.82 4.16
C PRO A 17 -4.31 -8.77 5.00
N TYR A 18 -2.99 -8.74 4.78
CA TYR A 18 -2.04 -9.26 5.76
C TYR A 18 -2.06 -8.37 7.02
N GLU A 19 -1.47 -8.85 8.10
CA GLU A 19 -1.28 -8.09 9.34
C GLU A 19 0.21 -8.00 9.67
N ASP A 20 0.56 -7.13 10.61
CA ASP A 20 1.92 -6.98 11.16
C ASP A 20 3.02 -6.68 10.12
N ILE A 21 2.70 -5.92 9.08
CA ILE A 21 3.66 -5.56 8.03
C ILE A 21 4.35 -4.23 8.34
N ASP A 22 5.68 -4.18 8.26
CA ASP A 22 6.43 -2.94 8.44
C ASP A 22 6.49 -2.09 7.17
N ILE A 23 6.65 -2.74 6.01
CA ILE A 23 6.82 -2.08 4.71
C ILE A 23 5.99 -2.80 3.64
N ILE A 24 5.16 -2.04 2.94
CA ILE A 24 4.47 -2.49 1.73
C ILE A 24 5.03 -1.75 0.52
N THR A 25 5.38 -2.50 -0.51
CA THR A 25 5.67 -1.92 -1.83
C THR A 25 4.64 -2.43 -2.83
N CYS A 26 3.95 -1.50 -3.51
CA CYS A 26 2.98 -1.84 -4.55
C CYS A 26 3.15 -0.83 -5.68
N ARG A 27 4.00 -1.17 -6.66
CA ARG A 27 4.44 -0.27 -7.73
C ARG A 27 3.90 -0.73 -9.07
N ASN A 28 3.34 0.20 -9.84
CA ASN A 28 2.82 -0.01 -11.20
C ASN A 28 1.64 -1.00 -11.28
N VAL A 29 0.85 -1.12 -10.22
CA VAL A 29 -0.33 -1.99 -10.12
C VAL A 29 -1.61 -1.18 -9.88
N ILE A 30 -1.54 -0.13 -9.06
CA ILE A 30 -2.70 0.65 -8.62
C ILE A 30 -3.35 1.41 -9.78
N ILE A 31 -2.57 1.80 -10.80
CA ILE A 31 -3.09 2.48 -12.00
C ILE A 31 -4.12 1.67 -12.80
N TYR A 32 -4.20 0.35 -12.59
CA TYR A 32 -5.17 -0.51 -13.26
C TYR A 32 -6.53 -0.57 -12.53
N PHE A 33 -6.64 0.06 -11.36
CA PHE A 33 -7.86 0.06 -10.57
C PHE A 33 -8.64 1.36 -10.78
N ASN A 34 -9.97 1.26 -10.76
CA ASN A 34 -10.82 2.44 -10.66
C ASN A 34 -10.74 3.05 -9.25
N ASN A 35 -11.22 4.28 -9.08
CA ASN A 35 -11.11 5.02 -7.82
C ASN A 35 -11.66 4.25 -6.60
N VAL A 36 -12.75 3.49 -6.77
CA VAL A 36 -13.36 2.70 -5.69
C VAL A 36 -12.41 1.59 -5.23
N LEU A 37 -11.84 0.85 -6.18
CA LEU A 37 -10.88 -0.22 -5.89
C LEU A 37 -9.58 0.32 -5.32
N GLN A 38 -9.08 1.46 -5.82
CA GLN A 38 -7.89 2.09 -5.26
C GLN A 38 -8.08 2.46 -3.79
N THR A 39 -9.18 3.12 -3.42
CA THR A 39 -9.48 3.47 -2.02
C THR A 39 -9.56 2.22 -1.14
N LYS A 40 -10.21 1.15 -1.63
CA LYS A 40 -10.30 -0.13 -0.91
C LYS A 40 -8.92 -0.76 -0.68
N VAL A 41 -8.06 -0.77 -1.69
CA VAL A 41 -6.71 -1.34 -1.60
C VAL A 41 -5.83 -0.52 -0.67
N PHE A 42 -5.88 0.81 -0.75
CA PHE A 42 -5.14 1.68 0.17
C PHE A 42 -5.58 1.53 1.63
N TYR A 43 -6.89 1.36 1.87
CA TYR A 43 -7.40 1.09 3.21
C TYR A 43 -6.90 -0.26 3.74
N LYS A 44 -6.87 -1.30 2.90
CA LYS A 44 -6.27 -2.60 3.27
C LYS A 44 -4.79 -2.48 3.62
N PHE A 45 -4.00 -1.73 2.84
CA PHE A 45 -2.61 -1.47 3.17
C PHE A 45 -2.45 -0.73 4.49
N TYR A 46 -3.33 0.24 4.76
CA TYR A 46 -3.33 0.96 6.03
C TYR A 46 -3.60 0.01 7.21
N GLN A 47 -4.56 -0.91 7.08
CA GLN A 47 -4.86 -1.90 8.11
C GLN A 47 -3.70 -2.89 8.32
N ALA A 48 -3.06 -3.33 7.24
CA ALA A 48 -1.95 -4.28 7.28
C ALA A 48 -0.67 -3.72 7.91
N LEU A 49 -0.44 -2.42 7.78
CA LEU A 49 0.79 -1.80 8.24
C LEU A 49 0.81 -1.62 9.77
N ASN A 50 1.95 -1.93 10.38
CA ASN A 50 2.25 -1.56 11.77
C ASN A 50 2.22 -0.04 11.97
N GLN A 51 2.10 0.41 13.22
CA GLN A 51 2.29 1.83 13.54
C GLN A 51 3.64 2.30 13.01
N LYS A 52 3.67 3.49 12.39
CA LYS A 52 4.86 4.05 11.71
C LYS A 52 5.35 3.25 10.49
N GLY A 53 4.63 2.22 10.06
CA GLY A 53 4.93 1.44 8.85
C GLY A 53 4.83 2.27 7.58
N TYR A 54 5.48 1.79 6.52
CA TYR A 54 5.69 2.54 5.29
C TYR A 54 5.01 1.89 4.07
N LEU A 55 4.46 2.74 3.21
CA LEU A 55 3.93 2.38 1.90
C LEU A 55 4.75 3.07 0.83
N MET A 56 5.24 2.30 -0.14
CA MET A 56 5.88 2.82 -1.35
C MET A 56 5.07 2.42 -2.59
N ILE A 57 4.71 3.41 -3.41
CA ILE A 57 4.03 3.19 -4.70
C ILE A 57 4.91 3.63 -5.88
N GLY A 58 4.45 3.36 -7.09
CA GLY A 58 5.09 3.73 -8.35
C GLY A 58 5.03 5.24 -8.61
N ARG A 59 5.96 5.74 -9.41
CA ARG A 59 6.14 7.18 -9.70
C ARG A 59 4.88 7.86 -10.25
N TYR A 60 4.13 7.14 -11.07
CA TYR A 60 2.89 7.60 -11.71
C TYR A 60 1.64 7.27 -10.90
N GLU A 61 1.80 6.62 -9.75
CA GLU A 61 0.70 6.32 -8.83
C GLU A 61 0.58 7.44 -7.81
N MET A 62 -0.65 7.72 -7.39
CA MET A 62 -0.96 8.74 -6.41
C MET A 62 -1.97 8.20 -5.40
N LEU A 63 -1.88 8.72 -4.17
CA LEU A 63 -2.96 8.56 -3.20
C LEU A 63 -4.11 9.49 -3.62
N HIS A 64 -5.26 8.90 -3.97
CA HIS A 64 -6.47 9.65 -4.32
C HIS A 64 -7.35 9.89 -3.08
N ASN A 65 -8.01 11.05 -3.04
CA ASN A 65 -9.09 11.40 -2.11
C ASN A 65 -8.86 10.89 -0.67
N ASP A 66 -9.68 9.94 -0.23
CA ASP A 66 -9.74 9.40 1.12
C ASP A 66 -8.46 8.66 1.53
N ALA A 67 -7.72 8.08 0.58
CA ALA A 67 -6.46 7.40 0.87
C ALA A 67 -5.40 8.35 1.45
N ARG A 68 -5.48 9.66 1.15
CA ARG A 68 -4.59 10.68 1.75
C ARG A 68 -4.83 10.88 3.25
N ARG A 69 -5.98 10.44 3.76
CA ARG A 69 -6.28 10.48 5.21
C ARG A 69 -5.52 9.39 5.97
N PHE A 70 -5.17 8.29 5.30
CA PHE A 70 -4.50 7.14 5.89
C PHE A 70 -2.97 7.30 5.96
N PHE A 71 -2.39 8.13 5.09
CA PHE A 71 -0.95 8.23 4.97
C PHE A 71 -0.42 9.67 4.94
N SER A 72 0.78 9.86 5.50
CA SER A 72 1.58 11.09 5.42
C SER A 72 2.67 10.90 4.37
N CYS A 73 2.87 11.89 3.48
CA CYS A 73 3.95 11.83 2.50
C CYS A 73 5.28 12.15 3.19
N ILE A 74 6.24 11.23 3.10
CA ILE A 74 7.59 11.39 3.65
C ILE A 74 8.58 11.79 2.55
N ASN A 75 8.44 11.20 1.36
CA ASN A 75 9.23 11.58 0.19
C ASN A 75 8.36 11.46 -1.06
N PHE A 76 8.08 12.59 -1.71
CA PHE A 76 7.21 12.63 -2.88
C PHE A 76 7.87 12.01 -4.12
N ASP A 77 9.15 12.26 -4.35
CA ASP A 77 9.89 11.78 -5.53
C ASP A 77 9.94 10.24 -5.58
N ASN A 78 10.16 9.64 -4.40
CA ASN A 78 10.17 8.20 -4.22
C ASN A 78 8.79 7.61 -3.90
N ARG A 79 7.74 8.45 -3.85
CA ARG A 79 6.37 8.03 -3.52
C ARG A 79 6.31 7.20 -2.25
N LEU A 80 7.05 7.66 -1.24
CA LEU A 80 7.13 7.06 0.09
C LEU A 80 6.17 7.77 1.04
N TYR A 81 5.33 6.96 1.67
CA TYR A 81 4.32 7.40 2.60
C TYR A 81 4.42 6.61 3.91
N GLN A 82 4.04 7.23 5.02
CA GLN A 82 3.99 6.59 6.33
C GLN A 82 2.54 6.50 6.81
N LYS A 83 2.18 5.39 7.46
CA LYS A 83 0.89 5.22 8.13
C LYS A 83 0.66 6.34 9.14
N LYS A 84 -0.47 7.05 9.01
CA LYS A 84 -0.95 8.01 10.02
C LYS A 84 -1.46 7.26 11.24
N LYS A 85 -1.37 7.91 12.40
CA LYS A 85 -2.00 7.41 13.63
C LYS A 85 -3.52 7.54 13.56
#